data_AF-A0A9D1PRD0-F1
#
_entry.id   AF-A0A9D1PRD0-F1
#
_cell.length_a   1.000
_cell.length_b   1.000
_cell.length_c   1.000
_cell.angle_alpha   90.00
_cell.angle_beta   90.00
_cell.angle_gamma   90.00
#
_symmetry.space_group_name_H-M   'P 1'
#
loop_
_entity.id
_entity.type
_entity.pdbx_description
1 polymer ?
#
loop_
_entity_poly.entity_id
_entity_poly.type
_entity_poly.pdbx_seq_one_letter_code
_entity_poly.pdbx_strand_id
1 'polypeptide(L)'
;MLKRLLACCTAVCVMLPAAAYAAQPDFGQMRYIAVSDYGEAYDSYVAADTASGAVLPLSCSHGGYLYCFAGDGQNIEPKKAQPIEFGDTAGEYSNYYVNYLSSRGVVNGNPDGTFGGDMFVSRAEACAMLARLFGLEAETEEPVFSDVSASDWFCEAVSALRECGAVSDDEYFYPSRTVTREELNTMFYRILKELPGFEAPSAEFSLTGTDAADISDYAKEAYEQLAHNGYSTQTYSENGDPLYAPLEELSRFETAEIFYLYADRFMSLNLPAIARNEALEYGFDSEMPVIDGSTSSYPITQAVYISLFENAFNHPSLPEAHSKTIESYKKLIGGEADIIIVPDPSEDVISLAEQSGTELRFIPIANESLVFFTNGENSISGLSSEQIRNIYIDNAYRNWSELGGEDAAFVPYCRNNDSGSHAQMEKFFLGGGEINPDIRRENISYAMASILTDVADCAAENPGSYALGYSMYYYFNTAQMTLGPLDLKLLAVDGVEPSDETIADGSYSLATYYYAVIRADEDENSPASKMAEYLTSAAGQSCIKNAGFGALGAAQTEPAENEY
;
A
#
# COMPACT_ATOMS: atom_id res chain seq x y z
N MET A 1 26.50 25.40 17.80
CA MET A 1 26.48 26.16 16.53
C MET A 1 25.77 25.30 15.50
N LEU A 2 24.61 25.76 15.02
CA LEU A 2 23.91 25.37 13.79
C LEU A 2 23.65 23.87 13.49
N LYS A 3 22.40 23.44 13.71
CA LYS A 3 21.44 22.92 12.69
C LYS A 3 20.45 21.91 13.32
N ARG A 4 19.39 22.45 13.92
CA ARG A 4 18.06 21.85 13.93
C ARG A 4 17.26 22.62 12.87
N LEU A 5 17.05 22.02 11.71
CA LEU A 5 16.22 22.52 10.61
C LEU A 5 16.10 21.42 9.55
N LEU A 6 15.05 20.60 9.69
CA LEU A 6 14.07 20.19 8.67
C LEU A 6 13.35 18.94 9.20
N ALA A 7 12.34 19.18 10.03
CA ALA A 7 11.17 18.32 10.10
C ALA A 7 10.22 18.84 9.02
N CYS A 8 10.28 18.23 7.83
CA CYS A 8 9.29 18.36 6.78
C CYS A 8 9.25 17.01 6.05
N CYS A 9 8.07 16.39 6.06
CA CYS A 9 7.50 15.59 4.99
C CYS A 9 8.47 14.75 4.16
N THR A 10 8.75 13.54 4.65
CA THR A 10 8.85 12.29 3.87
C THR A 10 9.24 11.22 4.88
N ALA A 11 8.26 10.67 5.61
CA ALA A 11 8.40 9.27 5.96
C ALA A 11 8.34 8.56 4.62
N VAL A 12 9.52 8.20 4.13
CA VAL A 12 9.70 7.24 3.05
C VAL A 12 8.90 6.03 3.51
N CYS A 13 7.67 5.89 2.98
CA CYS A 13 7.09 4.59 2.79
C CYS A 13 8.13 3.87 1.94
N VAL A 14 9.00 3.10 2.59
CA VAL A 14 9.75 2.07 1.91
C VAL A 14 8.66 1.26 1.26
N MET A 15 8.55 1.39 -0.07
CA MET A 15 7.71 0.52 -0.87
C MET A 15 8.27 -0.89 -0.63
N LEU A 16 7.70 -1.58 0.34
CA LEU A 16 7.65 -3.03 0.28
C LEU A 16 7.08 -3.35 -1.10
N PRO A 17 7.66 -4.32 -1.83
CA PRO A 17 7.15 -4.70 -3.13
C PRO A 17 5.63 -4.92 -3.02
N ALA A 18 4.90 -4.45 -4.02
CA ALA A 18 3.44 -4.40 -4.12
C ALA A 18 2.72 -5.78 -4.10
N ALA A 19 3.31 -6.79 -3.44
CA ALA A 19 2.92 -8.19 -3.49
C ALA A 19 2.45 -8.76 -2.13
N ALA A 20 2.17 -7.94 -1.11
CA ALA A 20 1.76 -8.49 0.19
C ALA A 20 0.83 -7.59 1.02
N TYR A 21 -0.11 -6.88 0.42
CA TYR A 21 -1.32 -6.52 1.15
C TYR A 21 -2.39 -7.54 0.77
N ALA A 22 -2.37 -8.70 1.43
CA ALA A 22 -3.55 -9.55 1.47
C ALA A 22 -4.73 -8.74 2.03
N ALA A 23 -5.95 -9.12 1.65
CA ALA A 23 -7.18 -8.54 2.19
C ALA A 23 -7.09 -8.35 3.72
N GLN A 24 -7.42 -7.14 4.20
CA GLN A 24 -7.30 -6.79 5.61
C GLN A 24 -8.26 -7.64 6.46
N PRO A 25 -7.81 -8.22 7.60
CA PRO A 25 -8.68 -8.91 8.54
C PRO A 25 -9.83 -8.05 9.06
N ASP A 26 -11.08 -8.54 9.01
CA ASP A 26 -12.19 -7.98 9.81
C ASP A 26 -12.37 -8.79 11.10
N PHE A 27 -11.91 -8.23 12.20
CA PHE A 27 -12.01 -8.85 13.52
C PHE A 27 -13.38 -8.69 14.21
N GLY A 28 -14.37 -7.97 13.64
CA GLY A 28 -15.76 -7.86 14.13
C GLY A 28 -15.98 -7.23 15.53
N GLN A 29 -14.89 -7.02 16.27
CA GLN A 29 -14.85 -6.62 17.69
C GLN A 29 -14.34 -5.18 17.88
N MET A 30 -14.11 -4.46 16.79
CA MET A 30 -13.77 -3.04 16.85
C MET A 30 -15.00 -2.20 17.24
N ARG A 31 -14.81 -1.33 18.22
CA ARG A 31 -15.79 -0.36 18.73
C ARG A 31 -15.17 1.03 18.68
N TYR A 32 -16.02 2.05 18.56
CA TYR A 32 -15.56 3.44 18.56
C TYR A 32 -16.57 4.39 19.19
N ILE A 33 -16.05 5.49 19.73
CA ILE A 33 -16.83 6.60 20.27
C ILE A 33 -16.21 7.93 19.85
N ALA A 34 -17.04 8.92 19.52
CA ALA A 34 -16.58 10.26 19.22
C ALA A 34 -16.06 10.94 20.51
N VAL A 35 -14.93 11.63 20.43
CA VAL A 35 -14.34 12.36 21.55
C VAL A 35 -14.32 13.85 21.18
N SER A 36 -15.20 14.63 21.79
CA SER A 36 -15.47 16.03 21.42
C SER A 36 -14.36 17.03 21.78
N ASP A 37 -13.41 16.64 22.63
CA ASP A 37 -12.34 17.51 23.13
C ASP A 37 -11.03 17.28 22.35
N TYR A 38 -11.01 17.77 21.10
CA TYR A 38 -9.86 17.78 20.17
C TYR A 38 -8.57 18.48 20.70
N GLY A 39 -8.55 18.92 21.96
CA GLY A 39 -7.52 19.80 22.52
C GLY A 39 -6.47 19.13 23.41
N GLU A 40 -6.62 17.85 23.77
CA GLU A 40 -5.58 17.11 24.51
C GLU A 40 -4.88 16.14 23.54
N ALA A 41 -3.55 15.99 23.66
CA ALA A 41 -2.70 15.23 22.74
C ALA A 41 -3.25 13.82 22.44
N TYR A 42 -2.91 13.26 21.27
CA TYR A 42 -3.38 11.97 20.70
C TYR A 42 -3.31 10.72 21.60
N ASP A 43 -2.77 10.81 22.82
CA ASP A 43 -2.68 9.71 23.80
C ASP A 43 -3.35 10.03 25.15
N SER A 44 -4.22 11.05 25.21
CA SER A 44 -4.79 11.51 26.47
C SER A 44 -5.91 10.62 27.00
N TYR A 45 -6.46 9.73 26.16
CA TYR A 45 -7.55 8.84 26.51
C TYR A 45 -7.27 7.38 26.13
N VAL A 46 -7.73 6.48 27.00
CA VAL A 46 -7.83 5.03 26.77
C VAL A 46 -9.29 4.62 26.84
N ALA A 47 -9.68 3.57 26.12
CA ALA A 47 -11.02 3.04 26.25
C ALA A 47 -11.17 2.29 27.57
N ALA A 48 -12.35 2.37 28.18
CA ALA A 48 -12.70 1.60 29.35
C ALA A 48 -14.10 0.99 29.19
N ASP A 49 -14.29 -0.20 29.76
CA ASP A 49 -15.62 -0.80 29.83
C ASP A 49 -16.50 -0.02 30.81
N THR A 50 -17.68 0.41 30.36
CA THR A 50 -18.59 1.26 31.16
C THR A 50 -19.12 0.54 32.41
N ALA A 51 -19.20 -0.80 32.40
CA ALA A 51 -19.76 -1.57 33.51
C ALA A 51 -18.76 -1.73 34.67
N SER A 52 -17.50 -2.05 34.35
CA SER A 52 -16.44 -2.34 35.31
C SER A 52 -15.51 -1.15 35.58
N GLY A 53 -15.41 -0.21 34.64
CA GLY A 53 -14.41 0.85 34.62
C GLY A 53 -12.98 0.36 34.31
N ALA A 54 -12.83 -0.92 33.93
CA ALA A 54 -11.56 -1.52 33.55
C ALA A 54 -11.08 -0.93 32.21
N VAL A 55 -9.76 -0.67 32.11
CA VAL A 55 -9.15 -0.16 30.89
C VAL A 55 -9.06 -1.27 29.86
N LEU A 56 -9.41 -0.97 28.61
CA LEU A 56 -9.26 -1.84 27.45
C LEU A 56 -7.94 -1.49 26.74
N PRO A 57 -6.91 -2.36 26.82
CA PRO A 57 -5.55 -1.96 26.43
C PRO A 57 -5.36 -1.75 24.93
N LEU A 58 -6.02 -2.57 24.10
CA LEU A 58 -6.06 -2.37 22.65
C LEU A 58 -7.04 -1.24 22.31
N SER A 59 -6.59 -0.01 22.52
CA SER A 59 -7.32 1.22 22.19
C SER A 59 -6.39 2.32 21.65
N CYS A 60 -6.89 3.10 20.71
CA CYS A 60 -6.17 4.21 20.08
C CYS A 60 -7.11 5.36 19.70
N SER A 61 -6.59 6.59 19.67
CA SER A 61 -7.34 7.75 19.20
C SER A 61 -6.93 8.09 17.76
N HIS A 62 -7.90 8.25 16.86
CA HIS A 62 -7.67 8.61 15.46
C HIS A 62 -8.88 9.36 14.89
N GLY A 63 -8.68 10.36 14.03
CA GLY A 63 -9.79 11.07 13.36
C GLY A 63 -10.87 11.69 14.27
N GLY A 64 -10.57 11.99 15.54
CA GLY A 64 -11.56 12.48 16.52
C GLY A 64 -12.37 11.39 17.22
N TYR A 65 -12.02 10.14 17.02
CA TYR A 65 -12.65 8.97 17.64
C TYR A 65 -11.64 8.22 18.50
N LEU A 66 -12.13 7.62 19.58
CA LEU A 66 -11.41 6.61 20.35
C LEU A 66 -11.93 5.24 19.93
N TYR A 67 -11.04 4.44 19.36
CA TYR A 67 -11.30 3.08 18.92
C TYR A 67 -10.75 2.10 19.95
N CYS A 68 -11.39 0.94 20.06
CA CYS A 68 -10.86 -0.18 20.82
C CYS A 68 -11.35 -1.53 20.30
N PHE A 69 -10.54 -2.54 20.56
CA PHE A 69 -10.95 -3.94 20.47
C PHE A 69 -11.69 -4.32 21.76
N ALA A 70 -12.94 -4.76 21.63
CA ALA A 70 -13.80 -5.10 22.76
C ALA A 70 -14.71 -6.28 22.43
N GLY A 71 -15.02 -7.08 23.44
CA GLY A 71 -15.91 -8.23 23.30
C GLY A 71 -17.34 -7.85 22.89
N ASP A 72 -18.12 -8.86 22.51
CA ASP A 72 -19.50 -8.66 22.09
C ASP A 72 -20.36 -8.09 23.22
N GLY A 73 -21.09 -7.00 22.90
CA GLY A 73 -21.97 -6.31 23.86
C GLY A 73 -21.26 -5.47 24.92
N GLN A 74 -19.92 -5.36 24.91
CA GLN A 74 -19.20 -4.43 25.78
C GLN A 74 -19.45 -2.98 25.35
N ASN A 75 -19.86 -2.15 26.31
CA ASN A 75 -20.02 -0.70 26.12
C ASN A 75 -18.74 0.00 26.55
N ILE A 76 -18.34 1.02 25.79
CA ILE A 76 -17.05 1.69 25.98
C ILE A 76 -17.23 3.16 26.33
N GLU A 77 -16.36 3.67 27.18
CA GLU A 77 -16.27 5.09 27.53
C GLU A 77 -14.83 5.60 27.47
N PRO A 78 -14.60 6.90 27.22
CA PRO A 78 -13.26 7.45 27.21
C PRO A 78 -12.80 7.71 28.64
N LYS A 79 -11.62 7.21 29.00
CA LYS A 79 -10.99 7.41 30.31
C LYS A 79 -9.66 8.10 30.14
N LYS A 80 -9.39 9.15 30.92
CA LYS A 80 -8.12 9.88 30.84
C LYS A 80 -6.96 8.93 31.16
N ALA A 81 -6.00 8.83 30.25
CA ALA A 81 -4.80 8.03 30.42
C ALA A 81 -4.01 8.57 31.63
N GLN A 82 -3.57 7.67 32.50
CA GLN A 82 -2.76 7.99 33.68
C GLN A 82 -1.54 7.06 33.68
N PRO A 83 -0.46 7.41 32.94
CA PRO A 83 0.76 6.61 32.95
C PRO A 83 1.39 6.61 34.35
N ILE A 84 2.09 5.52 34.68
CA ILE A 84 2.81 5.41 35.94
C ILE A 84 4.16 6.11 35.79
N GLU A 85 4.50 7.02 36.71
CA GLU A 85 5.83 7.63 36.76
C GLU A 85 6.82 6.68 37.43
N PHE A 86 7.82 6.23 36.67
CA PHE A 86 8.92 5.42 37.19
C PHE A 86 10.15 6.29 37.49
N GLY A 87 10.83 6.01 38.61
CA GLY A 87 11.97 6.82 39.06
C GLY A 87 13.21 6.73 38.17
N ASP A 88 13.30 5.72 37.32
CA ASP A 88 14.47 5.33 36.51
C ASP A 88 14.26 5.47 35.00
N THR A 89 13.12 6.01 34.53
CA THR A 89 12.81 6.17 33.09
C THR A 89 12.86 7.63 32.60
N ALA A 90 13.30 8.56 33.45
CA ALA A 90 13.28 9.99 33.15
C ALA A 90 14.28 10.39 32.05
N GLY A 91 13.76 10.82 30.90
CA GLY A 91 14.55 11.42 29.80
C GLY A 91 14.92 10.48 28.65
N GLU A 92 14.45 9.25 28.65
CA GLU A 92 14.73 8.24 27.62
C GLU A 92 13.59 8.14 26.57
N TYR A 93 13.91 7.76 25.32
CA TYR A 93 12.89 7.46 24.30
C TYR A 93 11.97 6.30 24.72
N SER A 94 12.51 5.34 25.48
CA SER A 94 11.81 4.23 26.11
C SER A 94 10.64 4.67 27.02
N ASN A 95 10.64 5.94 27.44
CA ASN A 95 9.56 6.53 28.23
C ASN A 95 8.22 6.54 27.46
N TYR A 96 8.22 6.65 26.13
CA TYR A 96 6.95 6.67 25.38
C TYR A 96 6.23 5.31 25.46
N TYR A 97 6.90 4.21 25.11
CA TYR A 97 6.30 2.87 25.12
C TYR A 97 5.87 2.45 26.53
N VAL A 98 6.70 2.75 27.54
CA VAL A 98 6.40 2.46 28.94
C VAL A 98 5.19 3.27 29.43
N ASN A 99 5.08 4.56 29.07
CA ASN A 99 3.89 5.37 29.40
C ASN A 99 2.64 4.86 28.68
N TYR A 100 2.76 4.52 27.40
CA TYR A 100 1.66 3.96 26.61
C TYR A 100 1.11 2.68 27.26
N LEU A 101 1.98 1.74 27.59
CA LEU A 101 1.58 0.46 28.17
C LEU A 101 1.14 0.57 29.63
N SER A 102 1.77 1.44 30.43
CA SER A 102 1.41 1.59 31.85
C SER A 102 0.06 2.29 32.03
N SER A 103 -0.26 3.28 31.19
CA SER A 103 -1.58 3.91 31.18
C SER A 103 -2.71 2.95 30.79
N ARG A 104 -2.36 1.83 30.15
CA ARG A 104 -3.24 0.73 29.78
C ARG A 104 -3.20 -0.45 30.76
N GLY A 105 -2.46 -0.33 31.86
CA GLY A 105 -2.33 -1.38 32.88
C GLY A 105 -1.53 -2.61 32.43
N VAL A 106 -0.89 -2.58 31.26
CA VAL A 106 -0.11 -3.70 30.72
C VAL A 106 1.18 -3.89 31.51
N VAL A 107 1.86 -2.78 31.82
CA VAL A 107 3.10 -2.76 32.63
C VAL A 107 2.91 -1.95 33.92
N ASN A 108 3.42 -2.47 35.04
CA ASN A 108 3.21 -1.89 36.38
C ASN A 108 4.53 -1.54 37.11
N GLY A 109 5.69 -1.91 36.55
CA GLY A 109 6.99 -1.76 37.19
C GLY A 109 7.16 -2.57 38.47
N ASN A 110 8.18 -2.22 39.26
CA ASN A 110 8.57 -2.87 40.49
C ASN A 110 7.93 -2.19 41.72
N PRO A 111 7.79 -2.92 42.85
CA PRO A 111 7.25 -2.35 44.09
C PRO A 111 8.02 -1.16 44.66
N ASP A 112 9.29 -0.96 44.26
CA ASP A 112 10.14 0.16 44.69
C ASP A 112 9.94 1.44 43.84
N GLY A 113 9.04 1.41 42.85
CA GLY A 113 8.75 2.54 41.97
C GLY A 113 9.68 2.66 40.75
N THR A 114 10.52 1.65 40.50
CA THR A 114 11.35 1.55 39.28
C THR A 114 10.66 0.73 38.19
N PHE A 115 10.98 0.97 36.92
CA PHE A 115 10.61 0.09 35.82
C PHE A 115 11.62 -1.06 35.68
N GLY A 116 12.91 -0.80 35.89
CA GLY A 116 13.98 -1.77 35.74
C GLY A 116 14.25 -2.13 34.28
N GLY A 117 14.35 -1.13 33.40
CA GLY A 117 14.33 -1.31 31.95
C GLY A 117 15.36 -2.28 31.37
N ASP A 118 16.58 -2.30 31.91
CA ASP A 118 17.66 -3.20 31.46
C ASP A 118 17.55 -4.63 32.04
N MET A 119 16.57 -4.90 32.89
CA MET A 119 16.36 -6.23 33.45
C MET A 119 15.73 -7.14 32.41
N PHE A 120 16.27 -8.35 32.26
CA PHE A 120 15.69 -9.38 31.42
C PHE A 120 14.30 -9.81 31.91
N VAL A 121 13.40 -10.06 30.96
CA VAL A 121 12.01 -10.45 31.21
C VAL A 121 11.88 -11.95 31.27
N SER A 122 11.34 -12.47 32.36
CA SER A 122 10.99 -13.89 32.48
C SER A 122 9.78 -14.26 31.61
N ARG A 123 9.67 -15.52 31.22
CA ARG A 123 8.51 -16.05 30.47
C ARG A 123 7.19 -15.76 31.16
N ALA A 124 7.15 -15.87 32.48
CA ALA A 124 5.97 -15.54 33.28
C ALA A 124 5.57 -14.06 33.17
N GLU A 125 6.55 -13.14 33.23
CA GLU A 125 6.30 -11.71 33.05
C GLU A 125 5.83 -11.38 31.63
N ALA A 126 6.43 -11.97 30.61
CA ALA A 126 6.01 -11.80 29.22
C ALA A 126 4.56 -12.26 29.00
N CYS A 127 4.20 -13.44 29.52
CA CYS A 127 2.84 -13.97 29.47
C CYS A 127 1.84 -13.06 30.20
N ALA A 128 2.21 -12.57 31.40
CA ALA A 128 1.35 -11.66 32.14
C ALA A 128 1.12 -10.33 31.42
N MET A 129 2.13 -9.78 30.74
CA MET A 129 1.95 -8.60 29.90
C MET A 129 1.04 -8.91 28.71
N LEU A 130 1.20 -10.08 28.07
CA LEU A 130 0.47 -10.42 26.83
C LEU A 130 -1.00 -10.71 27.09
N ALA A 131 -1.28 -11.45 28.17
CA ALA A 131 -2.64 -11.67 28.65
C ALA A 131 -3.34 -10.34 28.96
N ARG A 132 -2.66 -9.42 29.66
CA ARG A 132 -3.21 -8.07 29.91
C ARG A 132 -3.46 -7.31 28.62
N LEU A 133 -2.50 -7.28 27.69
CA LEU A 133 -2.63 -6.54 26.43
C LEU A 133 -3.89 -6.94 25.66
N PHE A 134 -4.18 -8.23 25.57
CA PHE A 134 -5.36 -8.76 24.87
C PHE A 134 -6.59 -8.92 25.76
N GLY A 135 -6.52 -8.58 27.04
CA GLY A 135 -7.61 -8.77 28.00
C GLY A 135 -8.02 -10.25 28.16
N LEU A 136 -7.06 -11.17 28.07
CA LEU A 136 -7.31 -12.61 28.20
C LEU A 136 -7.46 -12.99 29.67
N GLU A 137 -8.55 -13.67 29.98
CA GLU A 137 -8.87 -14.25 31.28
C GLU A 137 -8.97 -15.77 31.15
N ALA A 138 -8.56 -16.51 32.18
CA ALA A 138 -8.64 -17.97 32.16
C ALA A 138 -10.06 -18.44 32.49
N GLU A 139 -10.52 -19.50 31.82
CA GLU A 139 -11.76 -20.18 32.16
C GLU A 139 -11.63 -21.01 33.45
N THR A 140 -10.42 -21.48 33.77
CA THR A 140 -10.13 -22.22 35.00
C THR A 140 -9.09 -21.53 35.90
N GLU A 141 -9.31 -21.62 37.21
CA GLU A 141 -8.34 -21.20 38.23
C GLU A 141 -7.28 -22.29 38.52
N GLU A 142 -7.45 -23.49 37.97
CA GLU A 142 -6.54 -24.62 38.21
C GLU A 142 -5.25 -24.51 37.39
N PRO A 143 -4.07 -24.79 37.99
CA PRO A 143 -2.81 -24.74 37.27
C PRO A 143 -2.76 -25.76 36.15
N VAL A 144 -2.41 -25.29 34.96
CA VAL A 144 -2.32 -26.13 33.77
C VAL A 144 -0.92 -26.76 33.60
N PHE A 145 0.13 -26.22 34.24
CA PHE A 145 1.50 -26.73 34.18
C PHE A 145 1.98 -27.29 35.52
N SER A 146 2.86 -28.29 35.49
CA SER A 146 3.33 -28.99 36.69
C SER A 146 4.25 -28.15 37.59
N ASP A 147 4.90 -27.13 37.03
CA ASP A 147 5.77 -26.18 37.73
C ASP A 147 5.09 -24.82 38.00
N VAL A 148 3.75 -24.78 37.91
CA VAL A 148 2.94 -23.61 38.23
C VAL A 148 1.98 -23.98 39.37
N SER A 149 1.92 -23.15 40.41
CA SER A 149 0.99 -23.28 41.52
C SER A 149 -0.17 -22.30 41.37
N ALA A 150 -1.35 -22.67 41.89
CA ALA A 150 -2.52 -21.78 41.91
C ALA A 150 -2.28 -20.48 42.68
N SER A 151 -1.27 -20.48 43.58
CA SER A 151 -0.86 -19.30 44.34
C SER A 151 0.12 -18.39 43.60
N ASP A 152 0.63 -18.80 42.44
CA ASP A 152 1.59 -18.00 41.68
C ASP A 152 0.87 -16.83 41.01
N TRP A 153 1.43 -15.63 41.12
CA TRP A 153 0.82 -14.39 40.61
C TRP A 153 0.60 -14.39 39.09
N PHE A 154 1.27 -15.28 38.35
CA PHE A 154 1.17 -15.44 36.91
C PHE A 154 0.31 -16.65 36.49
N CYS A 155 -0.23 -17.44 37.43
CA CYS A 155 -0.96 -18.67 37.13
C CYS A 155 -2.14 -18.43 36.17
N GLU A 156 -2.94 -17.41 36.45
CA GLU A 156 -4.10 -17.04 35.64
C GLU A 156 -3.68 -16.65 34.20
N ALA A 157 -2.72 -15.73 34.06
CA ALA A 157 -2.27 -15.28 32.75
C ALA A 157 -1.68 -16.40 31.88
N VAL A 158 -0.90 -17.29 32.50
CA VAL A 158 -0.31 -18.45 31.81
C VAL A 158 -1.39 -19.47 31.42
N SER A 159 -2.43 -19.63 32.25
CA SER A 159 -3.56 -20.51 31.96
C SER A 159 -4.39 -19.97 30.79
N ALA A 160 -4.73 -18.68 30.82
CA ALA A 160 -5.45 -18.00 29.73
C ALA A 160 -4.72 -18.13 28.37
N LEU A 161 -3.40 -17.92 28.36
CA LEU A 161 -2.60 -18.05 27.15
C LEU A 161 -2.43 -19.51 26.67
N ARG A 162 -2.56 -20.50 27.55
CA ARG A 162 -2.61 -21.90 27.13
C ARG A 162 -3.97 -22.26 26.53
N GLU A 163 -5.05 -21.78 27.14
CA GLU A 163 -6.43 -22.02 26.69
C GLU A 163 -6.66 -21.44 25.28
N CYS A 164 -6.14 -20.24 24.99
CA CYS A 164 -6.21 -19.65 23.65
C CYS A 164 -5.13 -20.16 22.68
N GLY A 165 -4.29 -21.13 23.11
CA GLY A 165 -3.28 -21.76 22.27
C GLY A 165 -2.02 -20.93 21.99
N ALA A 166 -1.85 -19.77 22.64
CA ALA A 166 -0.66 -18.93 22.52
C ALA A 166 0.59 -19.62 23.11
N VAL A 167 0.43 -20.29 24.26
CA VAL A 167 1.46 -21.11 24.91
C VAL A 167 1.19 -22.59 24.61
N SER A 168 2.25 -23.35 24.33
CA SER A 168 2.16 -24.79 24.04
C SER A 168 1.64 -25.61 25.23
N ASP A 169 1.01 -26.74 24.92
CA ASP A 169 0.43 -27.69 25.89
C ASP A 169 1.48 -28.59 26.58
N ASP A 170 2.67 -28.05 26.85
CA ASP A 170 3.79 -28.79 27.45
C ASP A 170 3.53 -29.13 28.93
N GLU A 171 4.27 -30.10 29.49
CA GLU A 171 4.14 -30.49 30.91
C GLU A 171 4.66 -29.40 31.87
N TYR A 172 5.70 -28.67 31.46
CA TYR A 172 6.40 -27.65 32.24
C TYR A 172 6.47 -26.33 31.48
N PHE A 173 6.25 -25.21 32.19
CA PHE A 173 6.23 -23.87 31.62
C PHE A 173 7.59 -23.13 31.70
N TYR A 174 8.39 -23.45 32.73
CA TYR A 174 9.66 -22.80 33.07
C TYR A 174 9.52 -21.29 33.33
N PRO A 175 8.73 -20.86 34.34
CA PRO A 175 8.31 -19.48 34.53
C PRO A 175 9.46 -18.47 34.69
N SER A 176 10.57 -18.88 35.32
CA SER A 176 11.71 -18.01 35.61
C SER A 176 12.75 -17.91 34.49
N ARG A 177 12.62 -18.68 33.41
CA ARG A 177 13.54 -18.56 32.27
C ARG A 177 13.27 -17.25 31.55
N THR A 178 14.32 -16.57 31.07
CA THR A 178 14.19 -15.41 30.20
C THR A 178 13.49 -15.78 28.89
N VAL A 179 12.58 -14.92 28.42
CA VAL A 179 11.90 -15.09 27.14
C VAL A 179 12.80 -14.62 26.00
N THR A 180 12.78 -15.33 24.87
CA THR A 180 13.44 -14.84 23.65
C THR A 180 12.46 -14.12 22.74
N ARG A 181 12.99 -13.32 21.80
CA ARG A 181 12.18 -12.61 20.80
C ARG A 181 11.32 -13.53 19.93
N GLU A 182 11.86 -14.68 19.53
CA GLU A 182 11.11 -15.65 18.73
C GLU A 182 9.94 -16.27 19.49
N GLU A 183 10.08 -16.49 20.79
CA GLU A 183 9.01 -17.02 21.63
C GLU A 183 7.89 -16.02 21.77
N LEU A 184 8.23 -14.74 21.99
CA LEU A 184 7.25 -13.68 22.14
C LEU A 184 6.45 -13.46 20.84
N ASN A 185 7.14 -13.39 19.69
CA ASN A 185 6.49 -13.30 18.37
C ASN A 185 5.61 -14.51 18.08
N THR A 186 6.04 -15.71 18.48
CA THR A 186 5.25 -16.94 18.32
C THR A 186 3.97 -16.90 19.15
N MET A 187 4.02 -16.45 20.41
CA MET A 187 2.83 -16.30 21.25
C MET A 187 1.86 -15.27 20.65
N PHE A 188 2.37 -14.12 20.20
CA PHE A 188 1.56 -13.08 19.57
C PHE A 188 0.86 -13.58 18.30
N TYR A 189 1.60 -14.20 17.38
CA TYR A 189 1.04 -14.83 16.18
C TYR A 189 -0.07 -15.83 16.51
N ARG A 190 0.16 -16.69 17.51
CA ARG A 190 -0.82 -17.71 17.91
C ARG A 190 -2.09 -17.13 18.51
N ILE A 191 -2.05 -15.94 19.10
CA ILE A 191 -3.27 -15.20 19.47
C ILE A 191 -3.97 -14.74 18.19
N LEU A 192 -3.24 -14.04 17.30
CA LEU A 192 -3.83 -13.45 16.10
C LEU A 192 -4.52 -14.48 15.20
N LYS A 193 -3.91 -15.65 14.99
CA LYS A 193 -4.46 -16.68 14.09
C LYS A 193 -5.80 -17.26 14.55
N GLU A 194 -6.13 -17.15 15.84
CA GLU A 194 -7.41 -17.63 16.40
C GLU A 194 -8.48 -16.52 16.34
N LEU A 195 -8.09 -15.29 16.05
CA LEU A 195 -9.01 -14.16 15.93
C LEU A 195 -9.68 -14.17 14.52
N PRO A 196 -10.99 -13.84 14.42
CA PRO A 196 -11.70 -13.83 13.14
C PRO A 196 -11.06 -12.89 12.10
N GLY A 197 -10.91 -13.33 10.85
CA GLY A 197 -10.36 -12.49 9.78
C GLY A 197 -8.84 -12.54 9.63
N PHE A 198 -8.09 -13.14 10.56
CA PHE A 198 -6.67 -13.40 10.32
C PHE A 198 -6.52 -14.51 9.27
N GLU A 199 -6.03 -14.17 8.07
CA GLU A 199 -5.87 -15.12 6.98
C GLU A 199 -4.43 -15.63 6.85
N ALA A 200 -4.30 -16.92 6.53
CA ALA A 200 -3.04 -17.48 6.09
C ALA A 200 -2.78 -17.07 4.63
N PRO A 201 -1.52 -16.79 4.23
CA PRO A 201 -1.15 -16.41 2.88
C PRO A 201 -1.58 -17.48 1.89
N SER A 202 -2.05 -17.03 0.73
CA SER A 202 -2.41 -17.90 -0.40
C SER A 202 -1.19 -18.43 -1.16
N ALA A 203 0.01 -17.89 -0.91
CA ALA A 203 1.27 -18.24 -1.56
C ALA A 203 2.40 -18.49 -0.55
N GLU A 204 3.43 -19.25 -0.97
CA GLU A 204 4.65 -19.44 -0.17
C GLU A 204 5.37 -18.09 0.01
N PHE A 205 5.40 -17.60 1.25
CA PHE A 205 6.13 -16.40 1.64
C PHE A 205 7.41 -16.82 2.37
N SER A 206 8.57 -16.40 1.86
CA SER A 206 9.86 -16.63 2.52
C SER A 206 10.38 -15.31 3.09
N LEU A 207 10.87 -15.36 4.33
CA LEU A 207 11.53 -14.22 4.96
C LEU A 207 12.86 -13.89 4.25
N THR A 208 13.11 -12.61 4.07
CA THR A 208 14.42 -12.07 3.69
C THR A 208 15.05 -11.43 4.91
N GLY A 209 16.32 -11.68 5.18
CA GLY A 209 17.01 -11.04 6.31
C GLY A 209 18.35 -11.71 6.60
N THR A 210 19.23 -10.99 7.28
CA THR A 210 20.60 -11.45 7.56
C THR A 210 20.65 -12.63 8.54
N ASP A 211 19.66 -12.72 9.43
CA ASP A 211 19.54 -13.73 10.49
C ASP A 211 18.24 -14.56 10.39
N ALA A 212 17.54 -14.51 9.25
CA ALA A 212 16.32 -15.30 9.04
C ALA A 212 16.56 -16.81 9.19
N ALA A 213 17.78 -17.28 8.90
CA ALA A 213 18.18 -18.68 9.07
C ALA A 213 18.33 -19.10 10.54
N ASP A 214 18.45 -18.15 11.47
CA ASP A 214 18.58 -18.42 12.91
C ASP A 214 17.21 -18.62 13.59
N ILE A 215 16.10 -18.36 12.88
CA ILE A 215 14.74 -18.59 13.38
C ILE A 215 14.49 -20.09 13.53
N SER A 216 14.15 -20.51 14.75
CA SER A 216 13.85 -21.90 15.06
C SER A 216 12.66 -22.43 14.24
N ASP A 217 12.68 -23.73 13.89
CA ASP A 217 11.64 -24.35 13.05
C ASP A 217 10.21 -24.13 13.58
N TYR A 218 10.02 -24.12 14.90
CA TYR A 218 8.70 -23.91 15.52
C TYR A 218 8.18 -22.46 15.39
N ALA A 219 9.07 -21.50 15.13
CA ALA A 219 8.77 -20.07 15.05
C ALA A 219 8.70 -19.55 13.61
N LYS A 220 9.17 -20.31 12.61
CA LYS A 220 9.21 -19.89 11.20
C LYS A 220 7.86 -19.41 10.67
N GLU A 221 6.82 -20.22 10.89
CA GLU A 221 5.46 -19.86 10.51
C GLU A 221 5.07 -18.51 11.15
N ALA A 222 5.30 -18.34 12.46
CA ALA A 222 4.95 -17.10 13.13
C ALA A 222 5.60 -15.87 12.48
N TYR A 223 6.90 -15.93 12.16
CA TYR A 223 7.58 -14.80 11.52
C TYR A 223 7.09 -14.54 10.09
N GLU A 224 6.89 -15.59 9.30
CA GLU A 224 6.36 -15.48 7.93
C GLU A 224 4.97 -14.86 7.92
N GLN A 225 4.08 -15.34 8.81
CA GLN A 225 2.70 -14.86 8.92
C GLN A 225 2.63 -13.43 9.44
N LEU A 226 3.44 -13.09 10.45
CA LEU A 226 3.51 -11.73 10.96
C LEU A 226 4.08 -10.77 9.91
N ALA A 227 5.09 -11.17 9.13
CA ALA A 227 5.62 -10.34 8.05
C ALA A 227 4.60 -10.15 6.92
N HIS A 228 3.94 -11.23 6.50
CA HIS A 228 2.92 -11.18 5.45
C HIS A 228 1.75 -10.25 5.80
N ASN A 229 1.26 -10.34 7.04
CA ASN A 229 0.11 -9.55 7.50
C ASN A 229 0.49 -8.16 8.06
N GLY A 230 1.73 -7.70 7.87
CA GLY A 230 2.17 -6.36 8.30
C GLY A 230 2.49 -6.21 9.80
N TYR A 231 2.49 -7.30 10.57
CA TYR A 231 2.76 -7.33 12.01
C TYR A 231 4.25 -7.54 12.40
N SER A 232 5.17 -7.74 11.46
CA SER A 232 6.58 -8.09 11.73
C SER A 232 7.33 -7.04 12.55
N THR A 233 7.81 -7.39 13.74
CA THR A 233 8.61 -6.51 14.62
C THR A 233 10.10 -6.47 14.24
N GLN A 234 10.45 -6.78 13.00
CA GLN A 234 11.83 -6.72 12.51
C GLN A 234 12.41 -5.31 12.66
N THR A 235 13.71 -5.26 12.93
CA THR A 235 14.51 -4.05 12.80
C THR A 235 15.24 -4.09 11.45
N TYR A 236 16.09 -3.09 11.19
CA TYR A 236 16.86 -3.02 9.96
C TYR A 236 18.33 -2.82 10.29
N SER A 237 19.19 -3.55 9.59
CA SER A 237 20.64 -3.37 9.64
C SER A 237 21.06 -2.02 9.05
N GLU A 238 22.34 -1.64 9.21
CA GLU A 238 22.89 -0.42 8.59
C GLU A 238 22.73 -0.39 7.05
N ASN A 239 22.64 -1.56 6.41
CA ASN A 239 22.45 -1.69 4.96
C ASN A 239 20.97 -1.69 4.55
N GLY A 240 20.04 -1.60 5.50
CA GLY A 240 18.60 -1.67 5.23
C GLY A 240 18.04 -3.09 5.11
N ASP A 241 18.84 -4.13 5.33
CA ASP A 241 18.35 -5.51 5.35
C ASP A 241 17.56 -5.79 6.64
N PRO A 242 16.44 -6.54 6.58
CA PRO A 242 15.71 -6.95 7.78
C PRO A 242 16.56 -7.75 8.76
N LEU A 243 16.36 -7.48 10.05
CA LEU A 243 17.01 -8.15 11.18
C LEU A 243 15.95 -8.57 12.20
N TYR A 244 15.91 -9.87 12.52
CA TYR A 244 14.86 -10.48 13.33
C TYR A 244 15.25 -10.76 14.78
N ALA A 245 16.54 -10.92 15.06
CA ALA A 245 17.14 -11.26 16.35
C ALA A 245 16.40 -12.36 17.12
N PRO A 246 16.12 -13.54 16.53
CA PRO A 246 15.17 -14.50 17.09
C PRO A 246 15.56 -15.03 18.48
N LEU A 247 16.85 -15.32 18.67
CA LEU A 247 17.38 -15.90 19.92
C LEU A 247 17.73 -14.86 20.99
N GLU A 248 17.48 -13.57 20.74
CA GLU A 248 17.77 -12.49 21.68
C GLU A 248 16.88 -12.60 22.92
N GLU A 249 17.51 -12.62 24.10
CA GLU A 249 16.86 -12.48 25.39
C GLU A 249 16.45 -11.02 25.61
N LEU A 250 15.18 -10.78 25.92
CA LEU A 250 14.63 -9.42 25.91
C LEU A 250 14.73 -8.74 27.28
N SER A 251 15.24 -7.51 27.28
CA SER A 251 15.09 -6.58 28.40
C SER A 251 13.65 -6.08 28.55
N ARG A 252 13.32 -5.46 29.67
CA ARG A 252 12.00 -4.84 29.89
C ARG A 252 11.72 -3.70 28.93
N PHE A 253 12.74 -2.92 28.54
CA PHE A 253 12.56 -1.87 27.54
C PHE A 253 12.26 -2.42 26.14
N GLU A 254 13.03 -3.40 25.68
CA GLU A 254 12.78 -4.04 24.37
C GLU A 254 11.43 -4.75 24.35
N THR A 255 11.06 -5.40 25.45
CA THR A 255 9.75 -6.03 25.57
C THR A 255 8.63 -4.98 25.51
N ALA A 256 8.76 -3.86 26.22
CA ALA A 256 7.78 -2.78 26.16
C ALA A 256 7.65 -2.19 24.74
N GLU A 257 8.76 -2.03 24.01
CA GLU A 257 8.73 -1.60 22.62
C GLU A 257 7.98 -2.60 21.73
N ILE A 258 8.29 -3.90 21.82
CA ILE A 258 7.63 -4.94 21.02
C ILE A 258 6.11 -4.96 21.31
N PHE A 259 5.72 -4.85 22.57
CA PHE A 259 4.31 -4.85 22.98
C PHE A 259 3.56 -3.60 22.51
N TYR A 260 4.23 -2.44 22.54
CA TYR A 260 3.70 -1.23 21.91
C TYR A 260 3.47 -1.48 20.42
N LEU A 261 4.45 -2.04 19.70
CA LEU A 261 4.31 -2.35 18.27
C LEU A 261 3.19 -3.35 18.00
N TYR A 262 3.01 -4.37 18.86
CA TYR A 262 1.86 -5.28 18.75
C TYR A 262 0.54 -4.53 18.85
N ALA A 263 0.36 -3.68 19.85
CA ALA A 263 -0.86 -2.90 20.02
C ALA A 263 -1.06 -1.90 18.87
N ASP A 264 -0.03 -1.13 18.52
CA ASP A 264 -0.09 -0.10 17.50
C ASP A 264 -0.42 -0.68 16.12
N ARG A 265 0.22 -1.78 15.74
CA ARG A 265 -0.07 -2.45 14.46
C ARG A 265 -1.41 -3.16 14.47
N PHE A 266 -1.76 -3.82 15.57
CA PHE A 266 -3.08 -4.42 15.71
C PHE A 266 -4.17 -3.36 15.55
N MET A 267 -4.04 -2.20 16.20
CA MET A 267 -5.02 -1.14 16.01
C MET A 267 -4.97 -0.62 14.58
N SER A 268 -3.80 -0.19 14.09
CA SER A 268 -3.66 0.46 12.77
C SER A 268 -4.15 -0.39 11.60
N LEU A 269 -3.90 -1.70 11.61
CA LEU A 269 -4.31 -2.61 10.54
C LEU A 269 -5.79 -3.01 10.62
N ASN A 270 -6.46 -2.80 11.77
CA ASN A 270 -7.83 -3.30 11.97
C ASN A 270 -8.84 -2.20 12.26
N LEU A 271 -8.40 -0.94 12.27
CA LEU A 271 -9.32 0.19 12.27
C LEU A 271 -10.21 0.14 11.01
N PRO A 272 -11.52 0.44 11.11
CA PRO A 272 -12.31 0.69 9.91
C PRO A 272 -11.73 1.88 9.14
N ALA A 273 -11.96 1.95 7.83
CA ALA A 273 -11.59 3.13 7.06
C ALA A 273 -12.30 4.38 7.60
N ILE A 274 -11.53 5.42 7.93
CA ILE A 274 -12.00 6.64 8.56
C ILE A 274 -12.19 7.69 7.49
N ALA A 275 -13.45 7.95 7.15
CA ALA A 275 -13.84 8.93 6.15
C ALA A 275 -13.42 10.35 6.58
N ARG A 276 -12.80 11.07 5.64
CA ARG A 276 -12.56 12.52 5.75
C ARG A 276 -13.82 13.29 5.35
N ASN A 277 -13.83 14.60 5.61
CA ASN A 277 -14.97 15.45 5.25
C ASN A 277 -15.29 15.39 3.76
N GLU A 278 -14.27 15.29 2.91
CA GLU A 278 -14.42 15.15 1.47
C GLU A 278 -15.14 13.83 1.10
N ALA A 279 -14.88 12.72 1.79
CA ALA A 279 -15.64 11.49 1.57
C ALA A 279 -17.12 11.65 1.96
N LEU A 280 -17.40 12.32 3.08
CA LEU A 280 -18.77 12.62 3.53
C LEU A 280 -19.53 13.51 2.55
N GLU A 281 -18.85 14.48 1.93
CA GLU A 281 -19.45 15.41 0.95
C GLU A 281 -19.99 14.67 -0.28
N TYR A 282 -19.26 13.65 -0.74
CA TYR A 282 -19.64 12.83 -1.89
C TYR A 282 -20.41 11.55 -1.50
N GLY A 283 -20.56 11.25 -0.20
CA GLY A 283 -21.25 10.05 0.30
C GLY A 283 -20.44 8.76 0.22
N PHE A 284 -19.11 8.87 0.05
CA PHE A 284 -18.18 7.73 -0.02
C PHE A 284 -17.91 7.08 1.34
N ASP A 285 -18.32 7.71 2.43
CA ASP A 285 -18.39 7.07 3.76
C ASP A 285 -19.41 5.93 3.82
N SER A 286 -20.45 6.02 2.98
CA SER A 286 -21.52 5.04 2.89
C SER A 286 -21.26 4.00 1.81
N GLU A 287 -20.84 4.42 0.62
CA GLU A 287 -20.64 3.52 -0.52
C GLU A 287 -19.60 4.07 -1.51
N MET A 288 -18.58 3.27 -1.81
CA MET A 288 -17.61 3.52 -2.89
C MET A 288 -18.04 2.77 -4.16
N PRO A 289 -17.85 3.33 -5.36
CA PRO A 289 -18.01 2.56 -6.59
C PRO A 289 -16.93 1.47 -6.68
N VAL A 290 -17.22 0.39 -7.41
CA VAL A 290 -16.18 -0.58 -7.80
C VAL A 290 -15.31 0.06 -8.89
N ILE A 291 -14.07 0.39 -8.51
CA ILE A 291 -13.08 1.05 -9.38
C ILE A 291 -12.13 0.00 -9.98
N ASP A 292 -11.90 0.06 -11.28
CA ASP A 292 -10.82 -0.67 -11.96
C ASP A 292 -10.08 0.23 -12.96
N GLY A 293 -9.12 -0.27 -13.73
CA GLY A 293 -8.46 0.55 -14.74
C GLY A 293 -7.24 -0.07 -15.43
N SER A 294 -6.40 0.80 -15.98
CA SER A 294 -5.08 0.42 -16.49
C SER A 294 -4.08 0.23 -15.34
N THR A 295 -3.07 -0.61 -15.53
CA THR A 295 -1.99 -0.74 -14.53
C THR A 295 -1.27 0.58 -14.28
N SER A 296 -1.17 1.44 -15.30
CA SER A 296 -0.58 2.78 -15.17
C SER A 296 -1.44 3.76 -14.38
N SER A 297 -2.74 3.54 -14.24
CA SER A 297 -3.64 4.47 -13.54
C SER A 297 -3.93 4.08 -12.10
N TYR A 298 -3.44 2.92 -11.63
CA TYR A 298 -3.62 2.49 -10.24
C TYR A 298 -3.17 3.52 -9.19
N PRO A 299 -2.07 4.29 -9.39
CA PRO A 299 -1.71 5.33 -8.43
C PRO A 299 -2.76 6.45 -8.29
N ILE A 300 -3.59 6.69 -9.32
CA ILE A 300 -4.73 7.61 -9.20
C ILE A 300 -5.75 7.03 -8.22
N THR A 301 -6.12 5.76 -8.36
CA THR A 301 -7.04 5.08 -7.43
C THR A 301 -6.51 5.11 -6.00
N GLN A 302 -5.24 4.79 -5.78
CA GLN A 302 -4.64 4.89 -4.44
C GLN A 302 -4.71 6.31 -3.88
N ALA A 303 -4.41 7.32 -4.69
CA ALA A 303 -4.49 8.71 -4.27
C ALA A 303 -5.92 9.16 -3.94
N VAL A 304 -6.93 8.66 -4.66
CA VAL A 304 -8.35 8.90 -4.37
C VAL A 304 -8.67 8.39 -2.96
N TYR A 305 -8.36 7.12 -2.66
CA TYR A 305 -8.61 6.57 -1.33
C TYR A 305 -7.83 7.32 -0.25
N ILE A 306 -6.55 7.64 -0.47
CA ILE A 306 -5.71 8.43 0.47
C ILE A 306 -6.27 9.85 0.71
N SER A 307 -6.88 10.45 -0.32
CA SER A 307 -7.49 11.78 -0.21
C SER A 307 -8.84 11.75 0.51
N LEU A 308 -9.57 10.63 0.42
CA LEU A 308 -10.91 10.46 0.99
C LEU A 308 -10.90 9.85 2.39
N PHE A 309 -9.87 9.09 2.76
CA PHE A 309 -9.78 8.35 4.03
C PHE A 309 -8.46 8.60 4.75
N GLU A 310 -8.44 8.61 6.08
CA GLU A 310 -7.20 8.78 6.87
C GLU A 310 -6.29 7.54 6.78
N ASN A 311 -6.90 6.36 6.91
CA ASN A 311 -6.30 5.03 6.82
C ASN A 311 -6.84 4.27 5.60
N ALA A 312 -6.64 4.86 4.42
CA ALA A 312 -7.17 4.39 3.13
C ALA A 312 -6.99 2.88 2.84
N PHE A 313 -5.87 2.30 3.24
CA PHE A 313 -5.57 0.88 3.00
C PHE A 313 -6.44 -0.10 3.80
N ASN A 314 -7.16 0.39 4.80
CA ASN A 314 -8.14 -0.39 5.56
C ASN A 314 -9.51 -0.41 4.86
N HIS A 315 -9.69 0.30 3.75
CA HIS A 315 -10.97 0.35 3.06
C HIS A 315 -11.20 -0.95 2.26
N PRO A 316 -12.27 -1.71 2.52
CA PRO A 316 -12.47 -3.03 1.92
C PRO A 316 -12.64 -3.00 0.40
N SER A 317 -13.13 -1.89 -0.15
CA SER A 317 -13.29 -1.70 -1.60
C SER A 317 -12.03 -1.21 -2.33
N LEU A 318 -10.92 -0.92 -1.65
CA LEU A 318 -9.67 -0.55 -2.32
C LEU A 318 -9.14 -1.76 -3.10
N PRO A 319 -9.06 -1.72 -4.44
CA PRO A 319 -8.53 -2.85 -5.19
C PRO A 319 -7.03 -3.05 -4.91
N GLU A 320 -6.58 -4.30 -4.80
CA GLU A 320 -5.15 -4.64 -4.69
C GLU A 320 -4.37 -4.23 -5.94
N ALA A 321 -5.00 -4.34 -7.11
CA ALA A 321 -4.45 -3.93 -8.40
C ALA A 321 -5.56 -3.68 -9.43
N HIS A 322 -5.21 -3.01 -10.52
CA HIS A 322 -6.04 -2.85 -11.71
C HIS A 322 -5.87 -4.00 -12.72
N SER A 323 -6.92 -4.32 -13.47
CA SER A 323 -6.99 -5.48 -14.39
C SER A 323 -6.30 -5.31 -15.74
N LYS A 324 -5.80 -4.10 -16.06
CA LYS A 324 -5.30 -3.63 -17.38
C LYS A 324 -6.43 -3.12 -18.28
N THR A 325 -6.03 -2.36 -19.31
CA THR A 325 -6.95 -1.54 -20.11
C THR A 325 -8.11 -2.33 -20.72
N ILE A 326 -7.83 -3.40 -21.48
CA ILE A 326 -8.88 -4.14 -22.20
C ILE A 326 -9.79 -4.89 -21.22
N GLU A 327 -9.20 -5.56 -20.23
CA GLU A 327 -9.98 -6.29 -19.21
C GLU A 327 -10.86 -5.36 -18.36
N SER A 328 -10.38 -4.16 -18.04
CA SER A 328 -11.18 -3.15 -17.33
C SER A 328 -12.38 -2.68 -18.16
N TYR A 329 -12.23 -2.48 -19.47
CA TYR A 329 -13.39 -2.22 -20.33
C TYR A 329 -14.40 -3.38 -20.34
N LYS A 330 -13.93 -4.63 -20.43
CA LYS A 330 -14.81 -5.80 -20.35
C LYS A 330 -15.58 -5.85 -19.04
N LYS A 331 -14.92 -5.56 -17.91
CA LYS A 331 -15.54 -5.49 -16.59
C LYS A 331 -16.59 -4.38 -16.50
N LEU A 332 -16.32 -3.19 -17.04
CA LEU A 332 -17.30 -2.10 -17.06
C LEU A 332 -18.53 -2.47 -17.89
N ILE A 333 -18.32 -3.01 -19.09
CA ILE A 333 -19.40 -3.46 -20.00
C ILE A 333 -20.20 -4.61 -19.37
N GLY A 334 -19.52 -5.52 -18.67
CA GLY A 334 -20.12 -6.65 -17.96
C GLY A 334 -20.82 -6.29 -16.65
N GLY A 335 -20.67 -5.07 -16.14
CA GLY A 335 -21.23 -4.65 -14.84
C GLY A 335 -20.44 -5.13 -13.62
N GLU A 336 -19.21 -5.62 -13.80
CA GLU A 336 -18.30 -6.01 -12.72
C GLU A 336 -17.55 -4.81 -12.11
N ALA A 337 -17.41 -3.72 -12.88
CA ALA A 337 -16.90 -2.44 -12.41
C ALA A 337 -17.95 -1.34 -12.67
N ASP A 338 -17.99 -0.33 -11.81
CA ASP A 338 -18.89 0.81 -11.96
C ASP A 338 -18.22 1.99 -12.67
N ILE A 339 -16.90 2.13 -12.46
CA ILE A 339 -16.06 3.15 -13.08
C ILE A 339 -14.68 2.56 -13.37
N ILE A 340 -14.11 2.92 -14.52
CA ILE A 340 -12.73 2.55 -14.85
C ILE A 340 -11.88 3.77 -15.16
N ILE A 341 -10.60 3.71 -14.78
CA ILE A 341 -9.61 4.75 -15.05
C ILE A 341 -8.64 4.26 -16.11
N VAL A 342 -8.79 4.71 -17.35
CA VAL A 342 -8.13 4.15 -18.55
C VAL A 342 -7.80 5.24 -19.57
N PRO A 343 -6.83 5.04 -20.49
CA PRO A 343 -6.69 5.90 -21.67
C PRO A 343 -7.79 5.55 -22.70
N ASP A 344 -7.71 6.06 -23.93
CA ASP A 344 -8.66 5.72 -24.99
C ASP A 344 -8.79 4.19 -25.24
N PRO A 345 -9.98 3.71 -25.68
CA PRO A 345 -10.20 2.32 -26.02
C PRO A 345 -9.51 1.93 -27.34
N SER A 346 -9.23 0.64 -27.50
CA SER A 346 -8.89 0.08 -28.82
C SER A 346 -10.15 -0.07 -29.70
N GLU A 347 -9.96 -0.26 -31.00
CA GLU A 347 -11.07 -0.54 -31.94
C GLU A 347 -11.86 -1.80 -31.55
N ASP A 348 -11.17 -2.81 -31.00
CA ASP A 348 -11.80 -4.03 -30.48
C ASP A 348 -12.73 -3.76 -29.30
N VAL A 349 -12.36 -2.84 -28.41
CA VAL A 349 -13.19 -2.45 -27.26
C VAL A 349 -14.41 -1.67 -27.72
N ILE A 350 -14.26 -0.75 -28.67
CA ILE A 350 -15.39 -0.02 -29.27
C ILE A 350 -16.36 -1.02 -29.89
N SER A 351 -15.84 -1.96 -30.69
CA SER A 351 -16.64 -3.02 -31.32
C SER A 351 -17.36 -3.91 -30.30
N LEU A 352 -16.73 -4.18 -29.16
CA LEU A 352 -17.33 -4.95 -28.06
C LEU A 352 -18.49 -4.18 -27.40
N ALA A 353 -18.30 -2.89 -27.11
CA ALA A 353 -19.33 -2.02 -26.55
C ALA A 353 -20.56 -1.96 -27.46
N GLU A 354 -20.36 -1.72 -28.76
CA GLU A 354 -21.42 -1.73 -29.78
C GLU A 354 -22.17 -3.07 -29.84
N GLN A 355 -21.45 -4.20 -29.82
CA GLN A 355 -22.05 -5.53 -29.85
C GLN A 355 -22.86 -5.86 -28.58
N SER A 356 -22.41 -5.35 -27.44
CA SER A 356 -23.12 -5.50 -26.16
C SER A 356 -24.33 -4.56 -26.03
N GLY A 357 -24.40 -3.51 -26.85
CA GLY A 357 -25.40 -2.45 -26.72
C GLY A 357 -25.16 -1.54 -25.52
N THR A 358 -23.94 -1.50 -25.00
CA THR A 358 -23.53 -0.64 -23.89
C THR A 358 -22.85 0.61 -24.43
N GLU A 359 -23.44 1.76 -24.15
CA GLU A 359 -22.86 3.07 -24.47
C GLU A 359 -21.98 3.54 -23.32
N LEU A 360 -20.83 4.15 -23.63
CA LEU A 360 -19.81 4.52 -22.66
C LEU A 360 -19.59 6.04 -22.65
N ARG A 361 -19.52 6.62 -21.45
CA ARG A 361 -19.25 8.05 -21.26
C ARG A 361 -17.81 8.25 -20.82
N PHE A 362 -17.05 9.03 -21.59
CA PHE A 362 -15.64 9.30 -21.38
C PHE A 362 -15.43 10.68 -20.75
N ILE A 363 -15.00 10.72 -19.49
CA ILE A 363 -14.80 11.98 -18.74
C ILE A 363 -13.30 12.18 -18.54
N PRO A 364 -12.66 13.18 -19.20
CA PRO A 364 -11.24 13.46 -18.99
C PRO A 364 -10.96 13.79 -17.52
N ILE A 365 -9.92 13.19 -16.94
CA ILE A 365 -9.50 13.45 -15.55
C ILE A 365 -8.02 13.83 -15.40
N ALA A 366 -7.17 13.47 -16.35
CA ALA A 366 -5.76 13.82 -16.34
C ALA A 366 -5.22 13.95 -17.76
N ASN A 367 -4.39 14.97 -18.00
CA ASN A 367 -3.54 15.08 -19.18
C ASN A 367 -2.59 13.87 -19.23
N GLU A 368 -2.35 13.35 -20.42
CA GLU A 368 -1.43 12.25 -20.66
C GLU A 368 -0.95 12.29 -22.13
N SER A 369 0.10 11.56 -22.47
CA SER A 369 0.54 11.43 -23.85
C SER A 369 1.27 10.13 -24.13
N LEU A 370 1.16 9.64 -25.37
CA LEU A 370 2.07 8.62 -25.90
C LEU A 370 3.41 9.28 -26.22
N VAL A 371 4.49 8.76 -25.65
CA VAL A 371 5.84 9.27 -25.87
C VAL A 371 6.79 8.19 -26.35
N PHE A 372 7.80 8.63 -27.10
CA PHE A 372 8.88 7.78 -27.60
C PHE A 372 10.19 8.14 -26.90
N PHE A 373 11.00 7.12 -26.64
CA PHE A 373 12.28 7.30 -25.95
C PHE A 373 13.34 6.34 -26.49
N THR A 374 14.59 6.72 -26.29
CA THR A 374 15.79 5.95 -26.66
C THR A 374 16.86 6.09 -25.58
N ASN A 375 17.97 5.37 -25.71
CA ASN A 375 19.13 5.47 -24.84
C ASN A 375 19.68 6.92 -24.80
N GLY A 376 20.09 7.38 -23.62
CA GLY A 376 20.55 8.75 -23.39
C GLY A 376 21.73 9.17 -24.27
N GLU A 377 22.64 8.23 -24.57
CA GLU A 377 23.82 8.46 -25.42
C GLU A 377 23.50 8.66 -26.90
N ASN A 378 22.36 8.17 -27.39
CA ASN A 378 21.97 8.31 -28.79
C ASN A 378 21.86 9.80 -29.15
N SER A 379 22.36 10.22 -30.30
CA SER A 379 22.41 11.63 -30.71
C SER A 379 21.10 12.21 -31.26
N ILE A 380 20.11 11.39 -31.64
CA ILE A 380 18.86 11.87 -32.25
C ILE A 380 18.00 12.67 -31.25
N SER A 381 17.33 13.74 -31.68
CA SER A 381 16.48 14.56 -30.82
C SER A 381 14.97 14.34 -31.03
N GLY A 382 14.57 13.70 -32.13
CA GLY A 382 13.17 13.50 -32.46
C GLY A 382 12.94 12.67 -33.71
N LEU A 383 11.68 12.29 -33.93
CA LEU A 383 11.20 11.54 -35.09
C LEU A 383 9.96 12.23 -35.68
N SER A 384 9.74 12.09 -36.98
CA SER A 384 8.45 12.46 -37.56
C SER A 384 7.41 11.34 -37.37
N SER A 385 6.13 11.71 -37.41
CA SER A 385 5.04 10.73 -37.40
C SER A 385 5.14 9.73 -38.55
N GLU A 386 5.64 10.15 -39.72
CA GLU A 386 5.88 9.27 -40.87
C GLU A 386 7.00 8.25 -40.58
N GLN A 387 8.10 8.69 -39.97
CA GLN A 387 9.17 7.77 -39.56
C GLN A 387 8.65 6.74 -38.56
N ILE A 388 7.86 7.15 -37.57
CA ILE A 388 7.26 6.24 -36.59
C ILE A 388 6.37 5.20 -37.27
N ARG A 389 5.50 5.61 -38.21
CA ARG A 389 4.69 4.65 -38.99
C ARG A 389 5.56 3.66 -39.76
N ASN A 390 6.57 4.15 -40.49
CA ASN A 390 7.46 3.30 -41.27
C ASN A 390 8.29 2.34 -40.38
N ILE A 391 8.63 2.75 -39.16
CA ILE A 391 9.27 1.90 -38.16
C ILE A 391 8.35 0.76 -37.76
N TYR A 392 7.14 1.05 -37.27
CA TYR A 392 6.30 0.04 -36.64
C TYR A 392 5.44 -0.76 -37.60
N ILE A 393 5.08 -0.23 -38.77
CA ILE A 393 4.24 -0.91 -39.77
C ILE A 393 5.13 -1.67 -40.77
N ASP A 394 6.10 -0.97 -41.36
CA ASP A 394 6.90 -1.52 -42.45
C ASP A 394 8.23 -2.14 -41.98
N ASN A 395 8.61 -1.93 -40.72
CA ASN A 395 9.92 -2.31 -40.19
C ASN A 395 11.04 -1.83 -41.12
N ALA A 396 10.97 -0.57 -41.52
CA ALA A 396 11.69 -0.04 -42.69
C ALA A 396 13.19 0.23 -42.46
N TYR A 397 13.66 0.32 -41.22
CA TYR A 397 15.00 0.81 -40.88
C TYR A 397 15.81 -0.23 -40.10
N ARG A 398 17.14 -0.22 -40.28
CA ARG A 398 18.08 -1.09 -39.55
C ARG A 398 19.19 -0.32 -38.86
N ASN A 399 19.35 0.98 -39.16
CA ASN A 399 20.37 1.84 -38.57
C ASN A 399 19.82 3.25 -38.29
N TRP A 400 20.27 3.87 -37.20
CA TRP A 400 19.85 5.21 -36.78
C TRP A 400 20.23 6.31 -37.78
N SER A 401 21.30 6.12 -38.57
CA SER A 401 21.69 7.07 -39.61
C SER A 401 20.64 7.23 -40.71
N GLU A 402 19.79 6.22 -40.93
CA GLU A 402 18.65 6.29 -41.86
C GLU A 402 17.51 7.19 -41.34
N LEU A 403 17.50 7.43 -40.01
CA LEU A 403 16.55 8.29 -39.32
C LEU A 403 17.14 9.68 -39.01
N GLY A 404 18.41 9.92 -39.37
CA GLY A 404 19.13 11.18 -39.10
C GLY A 404 19.94 11.18 -37.79
N GLY A 405 20.08 10.02 -37.14
CA GLY A 405 20.97 9.81 -35.99
C GLY A 405 22.38 9.38 -36.38
N GLU A 406 23.10 8.78 -35.44
CA GLU A 406 24.45 8.24 -35.65
C GLU A 406 24.48 6.88 -36.36
N ASP A 407 25.68 6.44 -36.76
CA ASP A 407 25.89 5.10 -37.31
C ASP A 407 25.88 4.06 -36.19
N ALA A 408 24.67 3.67 -35.78
CA ALA A 408 24.40 2.64 -34.78
C ALA A 408 23.22 1.77 -35.24
N ALA A 409 23.25 0.48 -34.90
CA ALA A 409 22.15 -0.43 -35.21
C ALA A 409 20.86 0.02 -34.51
N PHE A 410 19.74 -0.08 -35.23
CA PHE A 410 18.41 0.35 -34.77
C PHE A 410 17.57 -0.84 -34.32
N VAL A 411 17.05 -0.79 -33.08
CA VAL A 411 16.26 -1.87 -32.49
C VAL A 411 14.91 -1.32 -31.98
N PRO A 412 13.79 -1.51 -32.73
CA PRO A 412 12.48 -1.09 -32.26
C PRO A 412 11.89 -2.13 -31.29
N TYR A 413 11.43 -1.68 -30.13
CA TYR A 413 10.65 -2.46 -29.18
C TYR A 413 9.17 -2.08 -29.24
N CYS A 414 8.28 -3.04 -28.99
CA CYS A 414 6.84 -2.81 -28.95
C CYS A 414 6.17 -3.39 -27.71
N ARG A 415 4.96 -2.92 -27.41
CA ARG A 415 4.12 -3.42 -26.33
C ARG A 415 3.12 -4.45 -26.81
N ASN A 416 2.72 -5.34 -25.90
CA ASN A 416 1.62 -6.29 -26.11
C ASN A 416 0.27 -5.57 -26.31
N ASN A 417 -0.66 -6.22 -27.02
CA ASN A 417 -1.94 -5.59 -27.42
C ASN A 417 -2.83 -5.17 -26.24
N ASP A 418 -2.64 -5.80 -25.09
CA ASP A 418 -3.40 -5.53 -23.86
C ASP A 418 -2.83 -4.34 -23.06
N SER A 419 -1.98 -3.50 -23.65
CA SER A 419 -1.43 -2.31 -22.98
C SER A 419 -2.11 -1.02 -23.42
N GLY A 420 -2.32 -0.08 -22.49
CA GLY A 420 -2.82 1.26 -22.80
C GLY A 420 -1.96 2.00 -23.83
N SER A 421 -0.64 1.86 -23.75
CA SER A 421 0.27 2.43 -24.75
C SER A 421 0.13 1.81 -26.14
N HIS A 422 -0.31 0.55 -26.25
CA HIS A 422 -0.62 -0.08 -27.55
C HIS A 422 -1.91 0.48 -28.13
N ALA A 423 -2.96 0.66 -27.32
CA ALA A 423 -4.18 1.33 -27.75
C ALA A 423 -3.88 2.75 -28.30
N GLN A 424 -2.91 3.46 -27.71
CA GLN A 424 -2.46 4.74 -28.26
C GLN A 424 -1.70 4.60 -29.58
N MET A 425 -0.90 3.56 -29.76
CA MET A 425 -0.27 3.28 -31.07
C MET A 425 -1.32 3.03 -32.16
N GLU A 426 -2.39 2.29 -31.85
CA GLU A 426 -3.51 2.07 -32.77
C GLU A 426 -4.15 3.40 -33.18
N LYS A 427 -4.52 4.23 -32.19
CA LYS A 427 -5.13 5.55 -32.38
C LYS A 427 -4.30 6.48 -33.27
N PHE A 428 -2.99 6.60 -33.01
CA PHE A 428 -2.17 7.62 -33.67
C PHE A 428 -1.46 7.15 -34.94
N PHE A 429 -1.08 5.87 -35.00
CA PHE A 429 -0.12 5.39 -36.01
C PHE A 429 -0.61 4.23 -36.86
N LEU A 430 -1.35 3.26 -36.30
CA LEU A 430 -1.62 2.01 -37.02
C LEU A 430 -2.86 2.06 -37.94
N GLY A 431 -3.85 2.91 -37.64
CA GLY A 431 -5.03 3.11 -38.49
C GLY A 431 -5.79 1.80 -38.79
N GLY A 432 -6.06 1.01 -37.75
CA GLY A 432 -6.69 -0.32 -37.82
C GLY A 432 -5.75 -1.47 -38.25
N GLY A 433 -4.47 -1.18 -38.50
CA GLY A 433 -3.43 -2.18 -38.76
C GLY A 433 -2.76 -2.72 -37.49
N GLU A 434 -1.84 -3.67 -37.67
CA GLU A 434 -1.00 -4.20 -36.57
C GLU A 434 0.47 -3.75 -36.71
N ILE A 435 1.18 -3.70 -35.59
CA ILE A 435 2.65 -3.63 -35.59
C ILE A 435 3.23 -4.81 -36.36
N ASN A 436 4.28 -4.56 -37.13
CA ASN A 436 5.00 -5.52 -37.94
C ASN A 436 5.32 -6.82 -37.15
N PRO A 437 5.03 -8.00 -37.73
CA PRO A 437 5.15 -9.27 -37.01
C PRO A 437 6.59 -9.62 -36.59
N ASP A 438 7.61 -9.13 -37.31
CA ASP A 438 9.00 -9.37 -36.91
C ASP A 438 9.35 -8.59 -35.62
N ILE A 439 8.90 -7.35 -35.50
CA ILE A 439 9.08 -6.54 -34.28
C ILE A 439 8.36 -7.21 -33.11
N ARG A 440 7.11 -7.64 -33.31
CA ARG A 440 6.32 -8.36 -32.30
C ARG A 440 6.97 -9.66 -31.84
N ARG A 441 7.64 -10.38 -32.75
CA ARG A 441 8.27 -11.68 -32.47
C ARG A 441 9.58 -11.52 -31.70
N GLU A 442 10.33 -10.47 -31.97
CA GLU A 442 11.71 -10.32 -31.49
C GLU A 442 11.80 -9.40 -30.27
N ASN A 443 11.01 -8.32 -30.21
CA ASN A 443 11.20 -7.22 -29.25
C ASN A 443 9.89 -6.79 -28.57
N ILE A 444 9.12 -7.74 -28.04
CA ILE A 444 7.87 -7.46 -27.30
C ILE A 444 8.08 -7.37 -25.79
N SER A 445 7.73 -6.23 -25.23
CA SER A 445 7.75 -5.97 -23.78
C SER A 445 6.35 -6.09 -23.19
N TYR A 446 6.16 -7.03 -22.28
CA TYR A 446 4.84 -7.34 -21.69
C TYR A 446 4.44 -6.40 -20.56
N ALA A 447 5.40 -5.89 -19.80
CA ALA A 447 5.16 -4.97 -18.69
C ALA A 447 5.53 -3.53 -19.08
N MET A 448 4.94 -2.55 -18.38
CA MET A 448 5.32 -1.16 -18.56
C MET A 448 6.74 -0.89 -18.03
N ALA A 449 7.14 -1.58 -16.97
CA ALA A 449 8.51 -1.49 -16.46
C ALA A 449 9.51 -2.10 -17.45
N SER A 450 9.15 -3.24 -18.07
CA SER A 450 10.08 -3.96 -18.93
C SER A 450 10.42 -3.16 -20.19
N ILE A 451 9.49 -2.45 -20.82
CA ILE A 451 9.82 -1.63 -22.00
C ILE A 451 10.87 -0.54 -21.70
N LEU A 452 10.90 0.00 -20.47
CA LEU A 452 11.90 0.98 -20.06
C LEU A 452 13.28 0.31 -19.87
N THR A 453 13.32 -0.83 -19.17
CA THR A 453 14.58 -1.56 -18.94
C THR A 453 15.12 -2.19 -20.22
N ASP A 454 14.27 -2.79 -21.05
CA ASP A 454 14.66 -3.44 -22.31
C ASP A 454 15.32 -2.42 -23.27
N VAL A 455 14.79 -1.19 -23.32
CA VAL A 455 15.40 -0.11 -24.11
C VAL A 455 16.70 0.37 -23.47
N ALA A 456 16.72 0.57 -22.16
CA ALA A 456 17.91 1.05 -21.44
C ALA A 456 19.10 0.08 -21.58
N ASP A 457 18.84 -1.21 -21.45
CA ASP A 457 19.86 -2.27 -21.44
C ASP A 457 20.33 -2.65 -22.86
N CYS A 458 19.59 -2.28 -23.90
CA CYS A 458 19.88 -2.63 -25.29
C CYS A 458 21.34 -2.34 -25.70
N ALA A 459 21.87 -1.17 -25.34
CA ALA A 459 23.23 -0.78 -25.69
C ALA A 459 24.31 -1.62 -24.97
N ALA A 460 24.01 -2.06 -23.75
CA ALA A 460 24.91 -2.92 -22.97
C ALA A 460 24.88 -4.38 -23.48
N GLU A 461 23.70 -4.87 -23.84
CA GLU A 461 23.52 -6.23 -24.38
C GLU A 461 23.99 -6.36 -25.82
N ASN A 462 23.86 -5.29 -26.61
CA ASN A 462 24.17 -5.25 -28.03
C ASN A 462 25.05 -4.02 -28.34
N PRO A 463 26.38 -4.09 -28.08
CA PRO A 463 27.29 -2.97 -28.31
C PRO A 463 27.22 -2.44 -29.74
N GLY A 464 27.08 -1.11 -29.88
CA GLY A 464 26.91 -0.44 -31.17
C GLY A 464 25.46 -0.38 -31.67
N SER A 465 24.48 -0.64 -30.79
CA SER A 465 23.06 -0.47 -31.07
C SER A 465 22.40 0.45 -30.05
N TYR A 466 21.31 1.08 -30.46
CA TYR A 466 20.38 1.74 -29.56
C TYR A 466 18.94 1.35 -29.89
N ALA A 467 18.11 1.33 -28.86
CA ALA A 467 16.72 0.93 -28.97
C ALA A 467 15.76 2.13 -29.07
N LEU A 468 14.59 1.88 -29.64
CA LEU A 468 13.45 2.77 -29.57
C LEU A 468 12.31 2.06 -28.84
N GLY A 469 11.74 2.71 -27.83
CA GLY A 469 10.51 2.26 -27.19
C GLY A 469 9.47 3.37 -27.10
N TYR A 470 8.29 3.01 -26.62
CA TYR A 470 7.20 3.94 -26.33
C TYR A 470 6.44 3.54 -25.07
N SER A 471 5.88 4.53 -24.40
CA SER A 471 5.06 4.37 -23.19
C SER A 471 4.21 5.63 -22.97
N MET A 472 3.55 5.70 -21.82
CA MET A 472 2.82 6.89 -21.38
C MET A 472 3.77 7.87 -20.67
N TYR A 473 3.60 9.18 -20.86
CA TYR A 473 4.52 10.22 -20.38
C TYR A 473 4.67 10.25 -18.86
N TYR A 474 3.55 10.27 -18.12
CA TYR A 474 3.63 10.31 -16.65
C TYR A 474 4.18 9.01 -16.06
N TYR A 475 3.91 7.88 -16.71
CA TYR A 475 4.54 6.62 -16.32
C TYR A 475 6.07 6.65 -16.55
N PHE A 476 6.55 7.16 -17.70
CA PHE A 476 7.98 7.30 -17.97
C PHE A 476 8.70 8.13 -16.89
N ASN A 477 8.06 9.21 -16.43
CA ASN A 477 8.61 10.08 -15.40
C ASN A 477 8.59 9.44 -14.01
N THR A 478 7.50 8.77 -13.63
CA THR A 478 7.32 8.20 -12.29
C THR A 478 8.01 6.85 -12.09
N ALA A 479 8.15 6.04 -13.15
CA ALA A 479 8.75 4.70 -13.06
C ALA A 479 10.20 4.72 -12.56
N GLN A 480 10.96 5.79 -12.85
CA GLN A 480 12.34 5.96 -12.38
C GLN A 480 12.46 6.04 -10.85
N MET A 481 11.38 6.40 -10.14
CA MET A 481 11.36 6.36 -8.68
C MET A 481 11.41 4.92 -8.15
N THR A 482 10.89 3.95 -8.92
CA THR A 482 10.81 2.54 -8.53
C THR A 482 11.95 1.72 -9.14
N LEU A 483 12.29 1.98 -10.40
CA LEU A 483 13.34 1.24 -11.13
C LEU A 483 14.75 1.79 -10.87
N GLY A 484 14.86 2.98 -10.29
CA GLY A 484 16.09 3.75 -10.24
C GLY A 484 16.31 4.57 -11.53
N PRO A 485 17.38 5.37 -11.57
CA PRO A 485 17.69 6.20 -12.73
C PRO A 485 18.02 5.32 -13.94
N LEU A 486 17.25 5.48 -15.02
CA LEU A 486 17.52 4.86 -16.32
C LEU A 486 18.11 5.91 -17.25
N ASP A 487 19.16 5.54 -17.99
CA ASP A 487 19.76 6.44 -18.99
C ASP A 487 18.94 6.45 -20.28
N LEU A 488 17.77 7.07 -20.20
CA LEU A 488 16.81 7.22 -21.30
C LEU A 488 16.50 8.69 -21.52
N LYS A 489 16.18 9.03 -22.78
CA LYS A 489 15.70 10.36 -23.15
C LYS A 489 14.45 10.28 -24.01
N LEU A 490 13.56 11.25 -23.80
CA LEU A 490 12.35 11.44 -24.61
C LEU A 490 12.72 12.05 -25.96
N LEU A 491 11.94 11.71 -26.98
CA LEU A 491 12.11 12.20 -28.35
C LEU A 491 10.98 13.17 -28.70
N ALA A 492 11.34 14.27 -29.37
CA ALA A 492 10.36 15.14 -30.01
C ALA A 492 9.61 14.37 -31.12
N VAL A 493 8.32 14.63 -31.27
CA VAL A 493 7.51 14.11 -32.38
C VAL A 493 7.05 15.29 -33.23
N ASP A 494 7.33 15.22 -34.53
CA ASP A 494 7.06 16.31 -35.49
C ASP A 494 7.64 17.67 -35.05
N GLY A 495 8.78 17.62 -34.34
CA GLY A 495 9.52 18.80 -33.90
C GLY A 495 9.05 19.42 -32.58
N VAL A 496 8.07 18.81 -31.89
CA VAL A 496 7.61 19.25 -30.56
C VAL A 496 8.09 18.26 -29.50
N GLU A 497 8.73 18.75 -28.44
CA GLU A 497 9.14 17.92 -27.29
C GLU A 497 7.95 17.67 -26.36
N PRO A 498 7.80 16.45 -25.80
CA PRO A 498 6.79 16.21 -24.77
C PRO A 498 7.21 16.87 -23.44
N SER A 499 6.33 17.70 -22.90
CA SER A 499 6.44 18.29 -21.56
C SER A 499 5.05 18.46 -20.95
N ASP A 500 4.99 18.77 -19.64
CA ASP A 500 3.71 19.12 -19.00
C ASP A 500 3.00 20.25 -19.75
N GLU A 501 3.74 21.26 -20.21
CA GLU A 501 3.19 22.40 -20.95
C GLU A 501 2.68 22.01 -22.33
N THR A 502 3.48 21.29 -23.14
CA THR A 502 3.11 20.96 -24.52
C THR A 502 2.00 19.92 -24.60
N ILE A 503 1.87 19.07 -23.58
CA ILE A 503 0.76 18.13 -23.44
C ILE A 503 -0.49 18.88 -23.01
N ALA A 504 -0.42 19.71 -21.96
CA ALA A 504 -1.60 20.39 -21.43
C ALA A 504 -2.21 21.42 -22.40
N ASP A 505 -1.41 22.10 -23.21
CA ASP A 505 -1.90 23.06 -24.22
C ASP A 505 -2.26 22.43 -25.57
N GLY A 506 -2.03 21.12 -25.72
CA GLY A 506 -2.35 20.34 -26.93
C GLY A 506 -1.40 20.58 -28.11
N SER A 507 -0.27 21.27 -27.92
CA SER A 507 0.72 21.48 -28.99
C SER A 507 1.52 20.21 -29.31
N TYR A 508 1.66 19.28 -28.36
CA TYR A 508 2.20 17.94 -28.63
C TYR A 508 1.13 17.06 -29.28
N SER A 509 1.37 16.60 -30.51
CA SER A 509 0.36 15.95 -31.36
C SER A 509 -0.18 14.61 -30.85
N LEU A 510 0.52 14.00 -29.89
CA LEU A 510 0.14 12.74 -29.26
C LEU A 510 -0.45 12.94 -27.86
N ALA A 511 -0.84 14.17 -27.51
CA ALA A 511 -1.55 14.46 -26.28
C ALA A 511 -2.91 13.74 -26.26
N THR A 512 -3.26 13.20 -25.10
CA THR A 512 -4.50 12.49 -24.82
C THR A 512 -4.85 12.67 -23.33
N TYR A 513 -5.79 11.87 -22.82
CA TYR A 513 -6.19 11.88 -21.43
C TYR A 513 -6.20 10.47 -20.83
N TYR A 514 -6.08 10.41 -19.50
CA TYR A 514 -6.82 9.38 -18.76
C TYR A 514 -8.24 9.85 -18.55
N TYR A 515 -9.15 8.90 -18.70
CA TYR A 515 -10.58 9.09 -18.53
C TYR A 515 -11.06 8.33 -17.31
N ALA A 516 -11.99 8.93 -16.58
CA ALA A 516 -13.00 8.20 -15.84
C ALA A 516 -14.07 7.76 -16.85
N VAL A 517 -14.22 6.45 -17.06
CA VAL A 517 -15.22 5.89 -17.96
C VAL A 517 -16.29 5.18 -17.15
N ILE A 518 -17.55 5.55 -17.42
CA ILE A 518 -18.74 4.91 -16.84
C ILE A 518 -19.71 4.55 -17.96
N ARG A 519 -20.72 3.73 -17.66
CA ARG A 519 -21.82 3.47 -18.61
C ARG A 519 -22.67 4.72 -18.77
N ALA A 520 -23.20 4.98 -19.97
CA ALA A 520 -23.99 6.17 -20.24
C ALA A 520 -25.36 6.16 -19.54
N ASP A 521 -25.88 4.99 -19.19
CA ASP A 521 -27.13 4.80 -18.46
C ASP A 521 -26.98 4.86 -16.92
N GLU A 522 -25.77 5.15 -16.44
CA GLU A 522 -25.46 5.27 -15.02
C GLU A 522 -26.21 6.47 -14.39
N ASP A 523 -26.85 6.26 -13.24
CA ASP A 523 -27.61 7.31 -12.55
C ASP A 523 -26.68 8.48 -12.16
N GLU A 524 -27.15 9.72 -12.30
CA GLU A 524 -26.36 10.92 -11.97
C GLU A 524 -25.94 10.97 -10.49
N ASN A 525 -26.68 10.32 -9.59
CA ASN A 525 -26.39 10.26 -8.16
C ASN A 525 -25.71 8.96 -7.73
N SER A 526 -25.40 8.06 -8.67
CA SER A 526 -24.66 6.83 -8.37
C SER A 526 -23.28 7.13 -7.78
N PRO A 527 -22.68 6.20 -7.02
CA PRO A 527 -21.29 6.33 -6.57
C PRO A 527 -20.30 6.57 -7.72
N ALA A 528 -20.53 5.98 -8.89
CA ALA A 528 -19.66 6.14 -10.07
C ALA A 528 -19.75 7.55 -10.68
N SER A 529 -20.97 8.09 -10.85
CA SER A 529 -21.16 9.46 -11.34
C SER A 529 -20.54 10.49 -10.38
N LYS A 530 -20.73 10.31 -9.07
CA LYS A 530 -20.11 11.17 -8.05
C LYS A 530 -18.59 11.06 -8.02
N MET A 531 -18.04 9.87 -8.28
CA MET A 531 -16.58 9.70 -8.38
C MET A 531 -16.02 10.43 -9.59
N ALA A 532 -16.70 10.39 -10.73
CA ALA A 532 -16.30 11.17 -11.89
C ALA A 532 -16.39 12.69 -11.62
N GLU A 533 -17.44 13.15 -10.93
CA GLU A 533 -17.54 14.54 -10.46
C GLU A 533 -16.38 14.91 -9.53
N TYR A 534 -16.09 14.08 -8.52
CA TYR A 534 -14.97 14.28 -7.60
C TYR A 534 -13.65 14.43 -8.36
N LEU A 535 -13.35 13.52 -9.31
CA LEU A 535 -12.10 13.51 -10.07
C LEU A 535 -11.91 14.77 -10.93
N THR A 536 -13.00 15.41 -11.38
CA THR A 536 -12.95 16.67 -12.15
C THR A 536 -12.98 17.92 -11.26
N SER A 537 -13.32 17.79 -9.98
CA SER A 537 -13.30 18.88 -9.02
C SER A 537 -11.88 19.40 -8.70
N ALA A 538 -11.77 20.57 -8.07
CA ALA A 538 -10.47 21.09 -7.62
C ALA A 538 -9.74 20.16 -6.64
N ALA A 539 -10.49 19.44 -5.79
CA ALA A 539 -9.93 18.46 -4.86
C ALA A 539 -9.43 17.22 -5.62
N GLY A 540 -10.22 16.69 -6.56
CA GLY A 540 -9.82 15.59 -7.43
C GLY A 540 -8.60 15.92 -8.28
N GLN A 541 -8.54 17.12 -8.86
CA GLN A 541 -7.37 17.55 -9.63
C GLN A 541 -6.11 17.72 -8.77
N SER A 542 -6.27 18.08 -7.49
CA SER A 542 -5.16 18.04 -6.53
C SER A 542 -4.71 16.60 -6.24
N CYS A 543 -5.66 15.67 -6.14
CA CYS A 543 -5.39 14.23 -6.02
C CYS A 543 -4.64 13.69 -7.24
N ILE A 544 -5.07 14.00 -8.47
CA ILE A 544 -4.39 13.62 -9.73
C ILE A 544 -2.93 14.08 -9.73
N LYS A 545 -2.68 15.33 -9.32
CA LYS A 545 -1.32 15.87 -9.23
C LYS A 545 -0.48 15.13 -8.18
N ASN A 546 -1.06 14.84 -7.02
CA ASN A 546 -0.38 14.09 -5.95
C ASN A 546 -0.08 12.64 -6.35
N ALA A 547 -0.89 12.06 -7.24
CA ALA A 547 -0.63 10.76 -7.86
C ALA A 547 0.51 10.80 -8.90
N GLY A 548 1.04 11.99 -9.24
CA GLY A 548 2.12 12.16 -10.21
C GLY A 548 1.66 12.31 -11.66
N PHE A 549 0.39 12.66 -11.89
CA PHE A 549 -0.19 12.84 -13.23
C PHE A 549 -0.48 14.30 -13.56
N GLY A 550 -0.67 14.57 -14.84
CA GLY A 550 -0.99 15.90 -15.35
C GLY A 550 -2.40 16.31 -15.00
N ALA A 551 -2.56 17.15 -13.98
CA ALA A 551 -3.87 17.74 -13.68
C ALA A 551 -4.36 18.58 -14.88
N LEU A 552 -5.67 18.55 -15.11
CA LEU A 552 -6.38 19.35 -16.10
C LEU A 552 -6.38 20.83 -15.72
N GLY A 553 -6.34 21.70 -16.73
CA GLY A 553 -6.60 23.13 -16.56
C GLY A 553 -8.09 23.41 -16.34
N ALA A 554 -8.43 24.57 -15.76
CA ALA A 554 -9.81 24.93 -15.43
C ALA A 554 -10.79 24.96 -16.64
N ALA A 555 -10.27 25.13 -17.87
CA ALA A 555 -11.08 25.07 -19.09
C ALA A 555 -11.29 23.63 -19.61
N GLN A 556 -10.47 22.67 -19.17
CA GLN A 556 -10.54 21.24 -19.55
C GLN A 556 -11.41 20.43 -18.58
N THR A 557 -11.71 20.98 -17.41
CA THR A 557 -12.62 20.37 -16.41
C THR A 557 -14.10 20.62 -16.69
N GLU A 558 -14.43 21.42 -17.71
CA GLU A 558 -15.82 21.50 -18.21
C GLU A 558 -16.11 20.24 -19.04
N PRO A 559 -17.30 19.61 -18.90
CA PRO A 559 -17.58 18.32 -19.53
C PRO A 559 -17.46 18.43 -21.06
N ALA A 560 -16.39 17.86 -21.60
CA ALA A 560 -16.31 17.52 -23.01
C ALA A 560 -16.95 16.14 -23.17
N GLU A 561 -18.23 16.12 -23.54
CA GLU A 561 -18.94 14.89 -23.90
C GLU A 561 -18.38 14.38 -25.24
N ASN A 562 -17.39 13.49 -25.17
CA ASN A 562 -17.14 12.57 -26.26
C ASN A 562 -17.98 11.31 -25.96
N GLU A 563 -19.17 11.26 -26.56
CA GLU A 563 -19.96 10.02 -26.66
C GLU A 563 -19.30 9.12 -27.72
N TYR A 564 -18.97 7.89 -27.34
CA TYR A 564 -18.48 6.85 -28.25
C TYR A 564 -19.44 5.66 -28.27
#